data_AF-A0A1A8KWG2-F1
#
_entry.id   AF-A0A1A8KWG2-F1
#
_cell.length_a   1.000
_cell.length_b   1.000
_cell.length_c   1.000
_cell.angle_alpha   90.00
_cell.angle_beta   90.00
_cell.angle_gamma   90.00
#
_symmetry.space_group_name_H-M   'P 1'
#
loop_
_entity.id
_entity.type
_entity.pdbx_description
1 polymer ?
#
loop_
_entity_poly.entity_id
_entity_poly.type
_entity_poly.pdbx_seq_one_letter_code
_entity_poly.pdbx_strand_id
1 'polypeptide(L)'
;MSGFILGVDVGTTSVKAVLLAADSRTVAASQALPTAADISDNSGLKAKEQDAGRIIAALNRCVSQLPRDKLQHVSRIGLSGQMHGVLFWKAKNVCDWSNEDFFTAGDTSQLITWQDGRCSRDFLSTLPKPDSHLSVATGFGCATIFWYMKHRPEFLEEFTVAADFTPSDSAQLEPSISYFPYFNSSYLAVAATLNGGNVLATFVETLTSWMGELGAELGGSCLYEKLIRCALIQETSDLMVSPTLLGERHNPLCLGQVTNISTSNLSLGHVFRALCRGVINNISSMMPAELLLRVGVCRIVGSGSALARNEVLRQEVERVFPLQVVYGHNADSAVGAAMVLCDRL
;
A
#
# COMPACT_ATOMS: atom_id res chain seq x y z
N MET A 1 6.97 1.58 -36.99
CA MET A 1 7.23 0.75 -35.81
C MET A 1 6.28 1.22 -34.72
N SER A 2 5.60 0.32 -34.03
CA SER A 2 4.78 0.69 -32.87
C SER A 2 5.71 1.21 -31.77
N GLY A 3 5.43 2.41 -31.25
CA GLY A 3 6.18 2.96 -30.13
C GLY A 3 5.80 2.26 -28.83
N PHE A 4 6.75 2.15 -27.91
CA PHE A 4 6.50 1.63 -26.57
C PHE A 4 6.59 2.73 -25.51
N ILE A 5 5.91 2.50 -24.39
CA ILE A 5 6.01 3.28 -23.17
C ILE A 5 6.50 2.34 -22.07
N LEU A 6 7.55 2.74 -21.36
CA LEU A 6 8.06 2.00 -20.21
C LEU A 6 7.36 2.50 -18.95
N GLY A 7 6.56 1.65 -18.32
CA GLY A 7 6.00 1.89 -17.00
C GLY A 7 6.83 1.20 -15.93
N VAL A 8 7.15 1.91 -14.85
CA VAL A 8 7.90 1.39 -13.72
C VAL A 8 7.14 1.66 -12.43
N ASP A 9 7.05 0.64 -11.58
CA ASP A 9 6.59 0.73 -10.20
C ASP A 9 7.71 0.32 -9.26
N VAL A 10 8.19 1.25 -8.45
CA VAL A 10 9.15 1.00 -7.37
C VAL A 10 8.37 0.83 -6.09
N GLY A 11 7.83 -0.37 -5.89
CA GLY A 11 7.04 -0.74 -4.72
C GLY A 11 7.89 -0.98 -3.48
N THR A 12 7.23 -1.32 -2.37
CA THR A 12 7.91 -1.61 -1.09
C THR A 12 8.82 -2.82 -1.19
N THR A 13 8.30 -3.95 -1.69
CA THR A 13 9.02 -5.24 -1.66
C THR A 13 9.59 -5.66 -3.02
N SER A 14 9.17 -5.01 -4.09
CA SER A 14 9.56 -5.35 -5.46
C SER A 14 9.54 -4.13 -6.38
N VAL A 15 10.33 -4.22 -7.44
CA VAL A 15 10.24 -3.35 -8.62
C VAL A 15 9.51 -4.11 -9.71
N LYS A 16 8.64 -3.41 -10.43
CA LYS A 16 7.97 -3.93 -11.61
C LYS A 16 8.16 -2.99 -12.78
N ALA A 17 8.50 -3.54 -13.95
CA ALA A 17 8.69 -2.81 -15.18
C ALA A 17 7.83 -3.42 -16.30
N VAL A 18 7.19 -2.57 -17.11
CA VAL A 18 6.24 -2.97 -18.15
C VAL A 18 6.51 -2.18 -19.42
N LEU A 19 6.55 -2.87 -20.56
CA LEU A 19 6.48 -2.25 -21.87
C LEU A 19 5.05 -2.29 -22.37
N LEU A 20 4.44 -1.11 -22.53
CA LEU A 20 3.11 -0.92 -23.07
C LEU A 20 3.21 -0.51 -24.54
N ALA A 21 2.52 -1.22 -25.43
CA ALA A 21 2.40 -0.83 -26.83
C ALA A 21 1.46 0.38 -26.94
N ALA A 22 1.95 1.50 -27.48
CA ALA A 22 1.23 2.77 -27.45
C ALA A 22 -0.03 2.78 -28.33
N ASP A 23 -0.05 1.98 -29.40
CA ASP A 23 -1.14 1.88 -30.36
C ASP A 23 -2.35 1.08 -29.83
N SER A 24 -2.07 -0.09 -29.27
CA SER A 24 -3.06 -1.05 -28.81
C SER A 24 -3.36 -0.93 -27.31
N ARG A 25 -2.54 -0.18 -26.56
CA ARG A 25 -2.61 -0.05 -25.11
C ARG A 25 -2.52 -1.41 -24.40
N THR A 26 -1.76 -2.34 -24.99
CA THR A 26 -1.57 -3.70 -24.46
C THR A 26 -0.17 -3.89 -23.91
N VAL A 27 -0.03 -4.76 -22.90
CA VAL A 27 1.27 -5.11 -22.31
C VAL A 27 2.03 -6.01 -23.28
N ALA A 28 3.15 -5.50 -23.80
CA ALA A 28 4.02 -6.20 -24.74
C ALA A 28 5.13 -7.01 -24.06
N ALA A 29 5.52 -6.63 -22.85
CA ALA A 29 6.42 -7.37 -21.95
C ALA A 29 6.30 -6.82 -20.53
N SER A 30 6.61 -7.63 -19.53
CA SER A 30 6.66 -7.19 -18.13
C SER A 30 7.68 -8.00 -17.35
N GLN A 31 8.32 -7.38 -16.37
CA GLN A 31 9.21 -8.02 -15.40
C GLN A 31 8.87 -7.54 -13.99
N ALA A 32 9.09 -8.39 -13.00
CA ALA A 32 8.95 -8.04 -11.59
C ALA A 32 10.06 -8.74 -10.79
N LEU A 33 10.82 -7.98 -10.02
CA LEU A 33 11.92 -8.50 -9.20
C LEU A 33 11.81 -7.99 -7.76
N PRO A 34 12.11 -8.84 -6.75
CA PRO A 34 12.16 -8.39 -5.37
C PRO A 34 13.30 -7.39 -5.17
N THR A 35 13.09 -6.38 -4.32
CA THR A 35 14.14 -5.42 -3.95
C THR A 35 15.13 -6.02 -2.95
N ALA A 36 14.63 -6.82 -2.01
CA ALA A 36 15.39 -7.29 -0.84
C ALA A 36 16.12 -6.14 -0.11
N ALA A 37 15.47 -4.96 -0.10
CA ALA A 37 16.05 -3.72 0.41
C ALA A 37 15.79 -3.50 1.90
N ASP A 38 14.85 -4.23 2.51
CA ASP A 38 14.51 -4.06 3.92
C ASP A 38 15.72 -4.23 4.85
N ILE A 39 15.90 -3.25 5.74
CA ILE A 39 16.95 -3.23 6.76
C ILE A 39 16.30 -3.59 8.11
N SER A 40 16.83 -4.62 8.76
CA SER A 40 16.35 -5.05 10.07
C SER A 40 16.75 -4.07 11.17
N ASP A 41 15.77 -3.52 11.87
CA ASP A 41 15.99 -2.72 13.07
C ASP A 41 15.96 -3.60 14.33
N ASN A 42 17.07 -3.60 15.08
CA ASN A 42 17.20 -4.27 16.38
C ASN A 42 17.29 -3.28 17.55
N SER A 43 17.15 -1.97 17.29
CA SER A 43 17.32 -0.92 18.29
C SER A 43 16.08 -0.64 19.14
N GLY A 44 14.93 -1.25 18.79
CA GLY A 44 13.64 -1.02 19.44
C GLY A 44 12.96 0.28 19.03
N LEU A 45 13.58 1.08 18.16
CA LEU A 45 13.04 2.35 17.65
C LEU A 45 11.87 2.17 16.68
N LYS A 46 11.54 0.92 16.30
CA LYS A 46 10.53 0.60 15.28
C LYS A 46 10.85 1.27 13.94
N ALA A 47 12.15 1.42 13.63
CA ALA A 47 12.58 1.98 12.38
C ALA A 47 12.22 1.02 11.22
N LYS A 48 11.77 1.58 10.10
CA LYS A 48 11.53 0.84 8.85
C LYS A 48 12.29 1.51 7.73
N GLU A 49 13.43 0.94 7.40
CA GLU A 49 14.36 1.51 6.42
C GLU A 49 14.65 0.52 5.30
N GLN A 50 14.99 1.07 4.13
CA GLN A 50 15.36 0.32 2.95
C GLN A 50 16.65 0.82 2.32
N ASP A 51 17.47 -0.12 1.85
CA ASP A 51 18.70 0.14 1.11
C ASP A 51 18.40 0.68 -0.29
N ALA A 52 18.66 1.98 -0.48
CA ALA A 52 18.42 2.66 -1.75
C ALA A 52 19.24 2.05 -2.90
N GLY A 53 20.46 1.62 -2.64
CA GLY A 53 21.32 0.95 -3.62
C GLY A 53 20.73 -0.38 -4.10
N ARG A 54 20.16 -1.18 -3.18
CA ARG A 54 19.47 -2.44 -3.54
C ARG A 54 18.21 -2.19 -4.35
N ILE A 55 17.45 -1.13 -4.05
CA ILE A 55 16.29 -0.72 -4.85
C ILE A 55 16.73 -0.41 -6.29
N ILE A 56 17.77 0.42 -6.46
CA ILE A 56 18.30 0.78 -7.79
C ILE A 56 18.86 -0.46 -8.51
N ALA A 57 19.58 -1.34 -7.82
CA ALA A 57 20.08 -2.58 -8.40
C ALA A 57 18.94 -3.49 -8.88
N ALA A 58 17.85 -3.60 -8.13
CA ALA A 58 16.66 -4.34 -8.52
C ALA A 58 15.98 -3.71 -9.74
N LEU A 59 15.90 -2.37 -9.80
CA LEU A 59 15.37 -1.64 -10.95
C LEU A 59 16.19 -1.91 -12.22
N ASN A 60 17.52 -1.76 -12.17
CA ASN A 60 18.40 -2.02 -13.31
C ASN A 60 18.26 -3.46 -13.83
N ARG A 61 18.21 -4.43 -12.91
CA ARG A 61 17.99 -5.84 -13.26
C ARG A 61 16.61 -6.09 -13.84
N CYS A 62 15.59 -5.37 -13.37
CA CYS A 62 14.21 -5.53 -13.82
C CYS A 62 14.07 -5.01 -15.26
N VAL A 63 14.63 -3.84 -15.55
CA VAL A 63 14.60 -3.24 -16.89
C VAL A 63 15.46 -4.02 -17.87
N SER A 64 16.65 -4.50 -17.47
CA SER A 64 17.56 -5.23 -18.37
C SER A 64 17.02 -6.60 -18.82
N GLN A 65 16.04 -7.16 -18.10
CA GLN A 65 15.33 -8.39 -18.46
C GLN A 65 14.17 -8.17 -19.45
N LEU A 66 13.89 -6.92 -19.85
CA LEU A 66 12.94 -6.62 -20.91
C LEU A 66 13.57 -6.79 -22.30
N PRO A 67 12.78 -7.10 -23.35
CA PRO A 67 13.31 -7.28 -24.71
C PRO A 67 13.98 -6.01 -25.25
N ARG A 68 15.27 -6.12 -25.61
CA ARG A 68 16.09 -4.98 -26.07
C ARG A 68 15.55 -4.33 -27.35
N ASP A 69 15.04 -5.13 -28.27
CA ASP A 69 14.43 -4.68 -29.53
C ASP A 69 13.22 -3.76 -29.29
N LYS A 70 12.46 -3.98 -28.20
CA LYS A 70 11.35 -3.12 -27.81
C LYS A 70 11.82 -1.92 -26.99
N LEU A 71 12.81 -2.09 -26.11
CA LEU A 71 13.38 -1.00 -25.30
C LEU A 71 13.94 0.14 -26.18
N GLN A 72 14.56 -0.19 -27.32
CA GLN A 72 15.06 0.79 -28.30
C GLN A 72 13.96 1.66 -28.93
N HIS A 73 12.70 1.25 -28.79
CA HIS A 73 11.52 1.97 -29.30
C HIS A 73 10.68 2.58 -28.18
N VAL A 74 11.21 2.64 -26.95
CA VAL A 74 10.59 3.37 -25.84
C VAL A 74 10.71 4.87 -26.10
N SER A 75 9.58 5.56 -26.13
CA SER A 75 9.51 7.01 -26.36
C SER A 75 9.24 7.81 -25.08
N ARG A 76 8.71 7.14 -24.04
CA ARG A 76 8.26 7.76 -22.79
C ARG A 76 8.44 6.78 -21.63
N ILE A 77 8.74 7.32 -20.45
CA ILE A 77 8.88 6.56 -19.21
C ILE A 77 7.90 7.11 -18.18
N GLY A 78 7.05 6.25 -17.62
CA GLY A 78 6.14 6.55 -16.53
C GLY A 78 6.60 5.88 -15.25
N LEU A 79 6.61 6.63 -14.15
CA LEU A 79 7.05 6.15 -12.85
C LEU A 79 5.91 6.18 -11.83
N SER A 80 5.85 5.16 -11.00
CA SER A 80 5.04 5.05 -9.80
C SER A 80 5.88 4.40 -8.70
N GLY A 81 5.44 4.48 -7.45
CA GLY A 81 6.16 3.84 -6.35
C GLY A 81 5.62 4.20 -4.98
N GLN A 82 6.42 3.87 -3.96
CA GLN A 82 6.10 4.14 -2.56
C GLN A 82 5.84 5.63 -2.30
N MET A 83 4.84 5.91 -1.47
CA MET A 83 4.51 7.27 -1.00
C MET A 83 4.99 7.48 0.44
N HIS A 84 4.94 8.73 0.91
CA HIS A 84 5.15 9.19 2.29
C HIS A 84 6.54 9.00 2.92
N GLY A 85 7.37 8.06 2.46
CA GLY A 85 8.74 7.89 2.94
C GLY A 85 9.63 9.10 2.64
N VAL A 86 10.83 9.11 3.22
CA VAL A 86 11.86 10.14 2.98
C VAL A 86 13.22 9.50 2.72
N LEU A 87 13.91 10.04 1.72
CA LEU A 87 15.29 9.74 1.37
C LEU A 87 16.04 11.07 1.36
N PHE A 88 17.21 11.13 1.97
CA PHE A 88 18.08 12.30 1.94
C PHE A 88 19.24 12.07 0.99
N TRP A 89 19.75 13.12 0.34
CA TRP A 89 20.87 13.02 -0.60
C TRP A 89 21.73 14.28 -0.63
N LYS A 90 22.96 14.14 -1.13
CA LYS A 90 23.85 15.26 -1.44
C LYS A 90 23.67 15.69 -2.90
N ALA A 91 23.44 16.99 -3.13
CA ALA A 91 23.06 17.50 -4.45
C ALA A 91 24.01 17.15 -5.61
N LYS A 92 25.32 16.98 -5.34
CA LYS A 92 26.32 16.77 -6.40
C LYS A 92 26.56 15.32 -6.81
N ASN A 93 26.06 14.33 -6.06
CA ASN A 93 26.39 12.91 -6.25
C ASN A 93 25.20 11.98 -5.95
N VAL A 94 23.97 12.33 -6.35
CA VAL A 94 22.78 11.52 -6.01
C VAL A 94 22.81 10.14 -6.67
N CYS A 95 23.33 10.07 -7.89
CA CYS A 95 23.47 8.85 -8.67
C CYS A 95 24.71 8.91 -9.57
N ASP A 96 25.30 7.75 -9.84
CA ASP A 96 26.40 7.60 -10.80
C ASP A 96 25.91 6.92 -12.08
N TRP A 97 26.13 7.58 -13.21
CA TRP A 97 25.80 7.15 -14.57
C TRP A 97 27.07 6.84 -15.39
N SER A 98 28.20 6.58 -14.74
CA SER A 98 29.45 6.23 -15.41
C SER A 98 29.36 5.00 -16.32
N ASN A 99 28.33 4.17 -16.12
CA ASN A 99 27.96 3.09 -17.03
C ASN A 99 26.75 3.49 -17.88
N GLU A 100 26.85 3.38 -19.20
CA GLU A 100 25.76 3.76 -20.13
C GLU A 100 24.50 2.88 -20.00
N ASP A 101 24.64 1.65 -19.48
CA ASP A 101 23.54 0.69 -19.39
C ASP A 101 22.78 0.72 -18.04
N PHE A 102 23.37 1.28 -16.98
CA PHE A 102 22.76 1.31 -15.64
C PHE A 102 23.32 2.43 -14.77
N PHE A 103 22.57 2.82 -13.74
CA PHE A 103 23.02 3.79 -12.74
C PHE A 103 23.07 3.20 -11.33
N THR A 104 23.87 3.76 -10.44
CA THR A 104 23.91 3.37 -9.03
C THR A 104 23.49 4.54 -8.13
N ALA A 105 23.00 4.22 -6.93
CA ALA A 105 22.77 5.24 -5.90
C ALA A 105 24.13 5.77 -5.41
N GLY A 106 24.25 7.08 -5.29
CA GLY A 106 25.46 7.74 -4.78
C GLY A 106 25.34 8.11 -3.30
N ASP A 107 25.57 9.38 -2.98
CA ASP A 107 25.56 9.91 -1.61
C ASP A 107 24.11 10.11 -1.09
N THR A 108 23.44 9.00 -0.81
CA THR A 108 22.08 8.96 -0.26
C THR A 108 22.03 8.35 1.13
N SER A 109 21.05 8.74 1.95
CA SER A 109 20.69 7.99 3.15
C SER A 109 20.04 6.65 2.79
N GLN A 110 19.67 5.88 3.81
CA GLN A 110 18.64 4.85 3.63
C GLN A 110 17.27 5.52 3.39
N LEU A 111 16.39 4.84 2.66
CA LEU A 111 15.00 5.25 2.52
C LEU A 111 14.27 4.91 3.82
N ILE A 112 13.80 5.92 4.55
CA ILE A 112 12.88 5.72 5.67
C ILE A 112 11.47 5.59 5.10
N THR A 113 10.84 4.42 5.29
CA THR A 113 9.60 4.07 4.58
C THR A 113 8.35 4.60 5.31
N TRP A 114 7.20 4.53 4.62
CA TRP A 114 5.90 4.87 5.20
C TRP A 114 5.47 3.98 6.38
N GLN A 115 6.15 2.85 6.59
CA GLN A 115 5.90 1.93 7.69
C GLN A 115 6.68 2.32 8.96
N ASP A 116 7.55 3.33 8.88
CA ASP A 116 8.40 3.75 9.98
C ASP A 116 7.57 4.18 11.20
N GLY A 117 7.93 3.64 12.36
CA GLY A 117 7.21 3.82 13.61
C GLY A 117 7.99 4.62 14.67
N ARG A 118 9.09 5.29 14.31
CA ARG A 118 9.98 5.96 15.28
C ARG A 118 9.33 7.17 15.95
N CYS A 119 8.40 7.80 15.24
CA CYS A 119 7.66 8.95 15.75
C CYS A 119 6.53 8.45 16.65
N SER A 120 6.78 8.42 17.96
CA SER A 120 5.75 8.07 18.95
C SER A 120 4.59 9.07 18.92
N ARG A 121 3.44 8.68 19.49
CA ARG A 121 2.30 9.59 19.63
C ARG A 121 2.65 10.85 20.43
N ASP A 122 3.43 10.71 21.49
CA ASP A 122 3.89 11.83 22.31
C ASP A 122 4.84 12.73 21.52
N PHE A 123 5.65 12.18 20.63
CA PHE A 123 6.46 12.98 19.72
C PHE A 123 5.58 13.73 18.70
N LEU A 124 4.62 13.04 18.07
CA LEU A 124 3.70 13.65 17.11
C LEU A 124 2.88 14.79 17.71
N SER A 125 2.48 14.68 18.99
CA SER A 125 1.74 15.75 19.68
C SER A 125 2.58 16.99 19.97
N THR A 126 3.92 16.88 19.91
CA THR A 126 4.83 18.04 20.01
C THR A 126 5.06 18.77 18.69
N LEU A 127 4.63 18.20 17.56
CA LEU A 127 4.84 18.80 16.25
C LEU A 127 3.90 19.99 16.02
N PRO A 128 4.31 20.98 15.22
CA PRO A 128 3.40 22.04 14.77
C PRO A 128 2.15 21.44 14.13
N LYS A 129 0.99 22.01 14.46
CA LYS A 129 -0.25 21.62 13.78
C LYS A 129 -0.16 22.07 12.32
N PRO A 130 -0.27 21.16 11.34
CA PRO A 130 -0.22 21.55 9.93
C PRO A 130 -1.45 22.40 9.59
N ASP A 131 -1.27 23.38 8.71
CA ASP A 131 -2.39 24.00 8.00
C ASP A 131 -2.81 23.10 6.84
N SER A 132 -3.48 22.01 7.19
CA SER A 132 -3.93 20.98 6.23
C SER A 132 -5.06 20.16 6.83
N HIS A 133 -5.95 19.64 5.97
CA HIS A 133 -6.91 18.60 6.35
C HIS A 133 -6.25 17.27 6.69
N LEU A 134 -4.97 17.07 6.31
CA LEU A 134 -4.24 15.84 6.59
C LEU A 134 -3.59 15.89 7.98
N SER A 135 -3.86 14.86 8.79
CA SER A 135 -3.13 14.64 10.03
C SER A 135 -1.74 14.07 9.75
N VAL A 136 -0.74 14.50 10.53
CA VAL A 136 0.62 13.94 10.46
C VAL A 136 0.63 12.54 11.09
N ALA A 137 1.11 11.55 10.34
CA ALA A 137 1.29 10.18 10.81
C ALA A 137 2.79 9.85 11.01
N THR A 138 3.06 8.82 11.80
CA THR A 138 4.43 8.43 12.20
C THR A 138 5.37 8.14 11.02
N GLY A 139 4.86 7.48 9.98
CA GLY A 139 5.62 7.14 8.78
C GLY A 139 5.64 8.24 7.71
N PHE A 140 5.18 9.45 8.01
CA PHE A 140 5.31 10.57 7.06
C PHE A 140 6.72 11.15 7.16
N GLY A 141 7.35 11.38 6.01
CA GLY A 141 8.71 11.91 5.91
C GLY A 141 8.90 13.22 6.68
N CYS A 142 7.89 14.09 6.73
CA CYS A 142 7.95 15.31 7.54
C CYS A 142 8.07 15.02 9.05
N ALA A 143 7.38 14.01 9.57
CA ALA A 143 7.50 13.59 10.96
C ALA A 143 8.91 13.03 11.22
N THR A 144 9.43 12.21 10.30
CA THR A 144 10.80 11.67 10.34
C THR A 144 11.85 12.79 10.35
N ILE A 145 11.68 13.83 9.53
CA ILE A 145 12.59 14.99 9.50
C ILE A 145 12.61 15.68 10.86
N PHE A 146 11.44 16.03 11.43
CA PHE A 146 11.38 16.62 12.77
C PHE A 146 12.00 15.71 13.84
N TRP A 147 11.83 14.39 13.69
CA TRP A 147 12.42 13.43 14.62
C TRP A 147 13.95 13.49 14.59
N TYR A 148 14.55 13.52 13.39
CA TYR A 148 15.99 13.70 13.24
C TYR A 148 16.46 15.05 13.75
N MET A 149 15.76 16.15 13.43
CA MET A 149 16.11 17.48 13.95
C MET A 149 16.20 17.51 15.49
N LYS A 150 15.32 16.77 16.17
CA LYS A 150 15.28 16.73 17.64
C LYS A 150 16.30 15.77 18.25
N HIS A 151 16.50 14.59 17.66
CA HIS A 151 17.24 13.51 18.31
C HIS A 151 18.63 13.26 17.72
N ARG A 152 18.84 13.60 16.44
CA ARG A 152 20.07 13.37 15.67
C ARG A 152 20.26 14.44 14.58
N PRO A 153 20.38 15.73 14.94
CA PRO A 153 20.51 16.82 13.97
C PRO A 153 21.75 16.67 13.09
N GLU A 154 22.84 16.11 13.62
CA GLU A 154 24.10 15.86 12.90
C GLU A 154 23.92 14.97 11.67
N PHE A 155 22.94 14.07 11.67
CA PHE A 155 22.61 13.25 10.51
C PHE A 155 22.12 14.11 9.34
N LEU A 156 21.34 15.16 9.60
CA LEU A 156 20.77 16.02 8.56
C LEU A 156 21.80 16.99 7.98
N GLU A 157 22.83 17.35 8.74
CA GLU A 157 23.91 18.25 8.30
C GLU A 157 24.69 17.71 7.09
N GLU A 158 24.65 16.39 6.88
CA GLU A 158 25.30 15.74 5.75
C GLU A 158 24.56 15.92 4.42
N PHE A 159 23.30 16.35 4.43
CA PHE A 159 22.44 16.33 3.25
C PHE A 159 22.02 17.72 2.78
N THR A 160 21.70 17.83 1.50
CA THR A 160 21.29 19.13 0.92
C THR A 160 19.82 19.40 1.20
N VAL A 161 19.51 20.59 1.72
CA VAL A 161 18.13 21.05 1.91
C VAL A 161 17.62 21.63 0.60
N ALA A 162 16.49 21.08 0.10
CA ALA A 162 15.77 21.68 -1.03
C ALA A 162 15.07 22.97 -0.56
N ALA A 163 15.11 24.03 -1.37
CA ALA A 163 14.49 25.31 -1.02
C ALA A 163 12.96 25.20 -0.92
N ASP A 164 12.44 25.87 0.11
CA ASP A 164 11.10 26.42 0.36
C ASP A 164 9.93 25.86 -0.45
N PHE A 165 9.15 24.97 0.19
CA PHE A 165 7.81 24.58 -0.23
C PHE A 165 6.79 25.07 0.80
N THR A 166 5.91 25.99 0.41
CA THR A 166 4.78 26.47 1.24
C THR A 166 3.49 25.90 0.65
N PRO A 167 2.86 24.91 1.29
CA PRO A 167 1.56 24.42 0.84
C PRO A 167 0.45 25.45 1.13
N SER A 168 -0.63 25.40 0.34
CA SER A 168 -1.80 26.26 0.48
C SER A 168 -2.82 25.68 1.48
N ASP A 169 -3.45 26.57 2.25
CA ASP A 169 -4.46 26.25 3.27
C ASP A 169 -5.75 25.67 2.65
N SER A 170 -6.27 24.58 3.22
CA SER A 170 -7.63 24.12 2.92
C SER A 170 -8.29 23.41 4.11
N ALA A 171 -9.60 23.66 4.25
CA ALA A 171 -10.44 23.35 5.40
C ALA A 171 -10.79 21.85 5.58
N GLN A 172 -11.21 21.55 6.81
CA GLN A 172 -11.52 20.21 7.33
C GLN A 172 -12.68 19.49 6.62
N LEU A 173 -12.49 18.20 6.39
CA LEU A 173 -13.50 17.19 6.07
C LEU A 173 -13.29 15.96 6.99
N GLU A 174 -14.25 15.03 7.01
CA GLU A 174 -14.33 13.83 7.88
C GLU A 174 -12.95 13.19 8.20
N PRO A 175 -12.63 12.90 9.48
CA PRO A 175 -11.29 12.48 9.91
C PRO A 175 -10.81 11.15 9.31
N SER A 176 -11.70 10.33 8.74
CA SER A 176 -11.39 9.07 8.08
C SER A 176 -11.04 9.20 6.59
N ILE A 177 -11.30 10.34 5.96
CA ILE A 177 -11.13 10.55 4.51
C ILE A 177 -10.08 11.63 4.23
N SER A 178 -9.03 11.24 3.53
CA SER A 178 -7.96 12.12 3.06
C SER A 178 -8.16 12.49 1.59
N TYR A 179 -7.95 13.74 1.23
CA TYR A 179 -8.00 14.21 -0.15
C TYR A 179 -6.60 14.46 -0.69
N PHE A 180 -6.29 13.92 -1.87
CA PHE A 180 -5.02 14.11 -2.56
C PHE A 180 -5.23 14.74 -3.94
N PRO A 181 -4.39 15.69 -4.37
CA PRO A 181 -4.46 16.24 -5.73
C PRO A 181 -4.40 15.13 -6.79
N TYR A 182 -5.19 15.30 -7.85
CA TYR A 182 -5.27 14.39 -8.99
C TYR A 182 -5.28 15.17 -10.30
N PHE A 183 -5.29 14.46 -11.42
CA PHE A 183 -5.28 15.07 -12.74
C PHE A 183 -6.46 16.03 -12.94
N ASN A 184 -6.28 17.02 -13.81
CA ASN A 184 -7.30 17.99 -14.22
C ASN A 184 -7.96 18.71 -13.03
N SER A 185 -7.14 19.15 -12.07
CA SER A 185 -7.59 19.88 -10.87
C SER A 185 -8.64 19.13 -10.05
N SER A 186 -8.64 17.80 -10.13
CA SER A 186 -9.52 16.93 -9.34
C SER A 186 -8.82 16.46 -8.07
N TYR A 187 -9.55 15.82 -7.18
CA TYR A 187 -9.02 15.22 -5.96
C TYR A 187 -9.41 13.75 -5.85
N LEU A 188 -8.50 12.92 -5.36
CA LEU A 188 -8.79 11.57 -4.90
C LEU A 188 -9.17 11.62 -3.42
N ALA A 189 -10.40 11.20 -3.10
CA ALA A 189 -10.81 10.93 -1.73
C ALA A 189 -10.38 9.50 -1.34
N VAL A 190 -9.69 9.37 -0.21
CA VAL A 190 -9.04 8.12 0.23
C VAL A 190 -9.41 7.81 1.67
N ALA A 191 -10.05 6.66 1.87
CA ALA A 191 -10.14 6.01 3.17
C ALA A 191 -9.07 4.91 3.24
N ALA A 192 -8.05 5.10 4.08
CA ALA A 192 -6.90 4.23 4.16
C ALA A 192 -6.91 3.38 5.43
N THR A 193 -7.60 2.23 5.38
CA THR A 193 -7.62 1.25 6.48
C THR A 193 -6.22 0.68 6.76
N LEU A 194 -5.88 0.52 8.05
CA LEU A 194 -4.70 -0.26 8.47
C LEU A 194 -4.99 -1.75 8.52
N ASN A 195 -6.26 -2.16 8.52
CA ASN A 195 -6.71 -3.53 8.72
C ASN A 195 -7.41 -4.04 7.45
N GLY A 196 -6.70 -4.88 6.69
CA GLY A 196 -7.16 -5.43 5.41
C GLY A 196 -6.70 -6.88 5.25
N GLY A 197 -5.93 -7.15 4.19
CA GLY A 197 -5.39 -8.50 3.95
C GLY A 197 -4.43 -8.98 5.04
N ASN A 198 -3.77 -8.07 5.75
CA ASN A 198 -2.88 -8.40 6.88
C ASN A 198 -3.63 -9.09 8.03
N VAL A 199 -4.86 -8.69 8.34
CA VAL A 199 -5.64 -9.33 9.41
C VAL A 199 -6.05 -10.75 9.02
N LEU A 200 -6.39 -10.97 7.75
CA LEU A 200 -6.64 -12.33 7.26
C LEU A 200 -5.38 -13.19 7.37
N ALA A 201 -4.21 -12.64 7.04
CA ALA A 201 -2.94 -13.33 7.21
C ALA A 201 -2.65 -13.66 8.68
N THR A 202 -2.81 -12.70 9.60
CA THR A 202 -2.65 -12.93 11.04
C THR A 202 -3.59 -14.03 11.56
N PHE A 203 -4.84 -14.06 11.09
CA PHE A 203 -5.78 -15.12 11.45
C PHE A 203 -5.32 -16.49 10.96
N VAL A 204 -4.87 -16.59 9.69
CA VAL A 204 -4.37 -17.85 9.12
C VAL A 204 -3.10 -18.31 9.84
N GLU A 205 -2.15 -17.41 10.09
CA GLU A 205 -0.90 -17.68 10.83
C GLU A 205 -1.19 -18.18 12.25
N THR A 206 -2.14 -17.55 12.94
CA THR A 206 -2.57 -17.96 14.29
C THR A 206 -3.17 -19.36 14.26
N LEU A 207 -4.05 -19.64 13.30
CA LEU A 207 -4.64 -20.97 13.15
C LEU A 207 -3.58 -22.03 12.82
N THR A 208 -2.63 -21.72 11.94
CA THR A 208 -1.49 -22.61 11.65
C THR A 208 -0.67 -22.90 12.91
N SER A 209 -0.40 -21.89 13.75
CA SER A 209 0.31 -22.08 15.03
C SER A 209 -0.44 -23.04 15.95
N TRP A 210 -1.73 -22.80 16.19
CA TRP A 210 -2.56 -23.67 17.05
C TRP A 210 -2.66 -25.10 16.53
N MET A 211 -2.75 -25.27 15.21
CA MET A 211 -2.74 -26.59 14.61
C MET A 211 -1.41 -27.32 14.85
N GLY A 212 -0.27 -26.60 14.76
CA GLY A 212 1.04 -27.15 15.11
C GLY A 212 1.16 -27.54 16.58
N GLU A 213 0.63 -26.73 17.50
CA GLU A 213 0.56 -27.04 18.94
C GLU A 213 -0.25 -28.32 19.22
N LEU A 214 -1.24 -28.62 18.38
CA LEU A 214 -2.07 -29.83 18.45
C LEU A 214 -1.53 -31.02 17.62
N GLY A 215 -0.38 -30.87 16.97
CA GLY A 215 0.22 -31.92 16.13
C GLY A 215 -0.48 -32.16 14.78
N ALA A 216 -1.26 -31.20 14.30
CA ALA A 216 -1.94 -31.26 13.00
C ALA A 216 -1.21 -30.39 11.96
N GLU A 217 -0.42 -30.99 11.07
CA GLU A 217 0.27 -30.23 10.02
C GLU A 217 -0.55 -30.11 8.73
N LEU A 218 -0.73 -28.88 8.24
CA LEU A 218 -1.26 -28.58 6.90
C LEU A 218 -0.33 -27.59 6.19
N GLY A 219 -0.11 -27.76 4.89
CA GLY A 219 0.59 -26.76 4.08
C GLY A 219 -0.21 -25.44 3.98
N GLY A 220 0.44 -24.28 4.18
CA GLY A 220 -0.22 -22.98 4.35
C GLY A 220 -1.12 -22.51 3.20
N SER A 221 -0.81 -22.84 1.95
CA SER A 221 -1.69 -22.51 0.79
C SER A 221 -3.02 -23.28 0.81
N CYS A 222 -3.03 -24.47 1.41
CA CYS A 222 -4.23 -25.30 1.57
C CYS A 222 -5.21 -24.69 2.60
N LEU A 223 -4.71 -23.91 3.56
CA LEU A 223 -5.52 -23.40 4.66
C LEU A 223 -6.47 -22.28 4.22
N TYR A 224 -6.01 -21.34 3.40
CA TYR A 224 -6.86 -20.30 2.83
C TYR A 224 -8.03 -20.88 2.04
N GLU A 225 -7.76 -21.82 1.13
CA GLU A 225 -8.81 -22.46 0.32
C GLU A 225 -9.83 -23.19 1.19
N LYS A 226 -9.37 -23.90 2.23
CA LYS A 226 -10.24 -24.59 3.20
C LYS A 226 -11.10 -23.61 3.99
N LEU A 227 -10.51 -22.53 4.51
CA LEU A 227 -11.24 -21.50 5.25
C LEU A 227 -12.32 -20.84 4.39
N ILE A 228 -11.97 -20.48 3.15
CA ILE A 228 -12.92 -19.93 2.17
C ILE A 228 -14.05 -20.92 1.92
N ARG A 229 -13.76 -22.21 1.66
CA ARG A 229 -14.80 -23.24 1.47
C ARG A 229 -15.70 -23.38 2.69
N CYS A 230 -15.13 -23.46 3.90
CA CYS A 230 -15.92 -23.54 5.14
C CYS A 230 -16.84 -22.33 5.32
N ALA A 231 -16.36 -21.13 5.01
CA ALA A 231 -17.14 -19.90 5.11
C ALA A 231 -18.18 -19.75 4.00
N LEU A 232 -17.96 -20.30 2.81
CA LEU A 232 -18.97 -20.35 1.75
C LEU A 232 -20.13 -21.29 2.08
N ILE A 233 -19.91 -22.34 2.87
CA ILE A 233 -20.99 -23.20 3.39
C ILE A 233 -21.92 -22.42 4.33
N GLN A 234 -21.39 -21.44 5.06
CA GLN A 234 -22.20 -20.57 5.91
C GLN A 234 -22.71 -19.40 5.08
N GLU A 235 -24.02 -19.30 4.85
CA GLU A 235 -24.57 -18.16 4.11
C GLU A 235 -24.39 -16.85 4.90
N THR A 236 -24.65 -16.91 6.22
CA THR A 236 -24.56 -15.80 7.15
C THR A 236 -23.87 -16.21 8.45
N SER A 237 -23.49 -15.22 9.25
CA SER A 237 -23.05 -15.41 10.63
C SER A 237 -23.53 -14.22 11.44
N ASP A 238 -24.02 -14.43 12.65
CA ASP A 238 -24.36 -13.36 13.59
C ASP A 238 -23.16 -12.95 14.48
N LEU A 239 -22.05 -13.69 14.42
CA LEU A 239 -20.80 -13.35 15.11
C LEU A 239 -20.23 -12.04 14.58
N MET A 240 -19.90 -11.09 15.45
CA MET A 240 -19.43 -9.77 15.05
C MET A 240 -17.94 -9.62 15.34
N VAL A 241 -17.14 -9.50 14.29
CA VAL A 241 -15.68 -9.28 14.39
C VAL A 241 -15.36 -7.86 13.94
N SER A 242 -14.74 -7.06 14.82
CA SER A 242 -14.06 -5.82 14.42
C SER A 242 -12.57 -6.11 14.29
N PRO A 243 -11.99 -6.04 13.08
CA PRO A 243 -10.65 -6.54 12.80
C PRO A 243 -9.55 -5.52 13.08
N THR A 244 -9.76 -4.56 13.97
CA THR A 244 -8.84 -3.42 14.21
C THR A 244 -7.59 -3.81 15.02
N LEU A 245 -6.89 -4.87 14.61
CA LEU A 245 -5.71 -5.41 15.30
C LEU A 245 -4.57 -4.39 15.42
N LEU A 246 -4.49 -3.46 14.46
CA LEU A 246 -3.44 -2.43 14.38
C LEU A 246 -3.92 -1.03 14.81
N GLY A 247 -5.15 -0.90 15.35
CA GLY A 247 -5.80 0.41 15.40
C GLY A 247 -6.19 0.92 14.01
N GLU A 248 -6.70 2.14 13.94
CA GLU A 248 -6.92 2.84 12.68
C GLU A 248 -6.25 4.20 12.65
N ARG A 249 -6.00 4.74 11.45
CA ARG A 249 -5.33 6.06 11.29
C ARG A 249 -6.07 7.16 12.05
N HIS A 250 -7.40 7.15 11.98
CA HIS A 250 -8.28 8.11 12.64
C HIS A 250 -8.60 7.72 14.10
N ASN A 251 -8.36 6.46 14.49
CA ASN A 251 -8.58 5.97 15.86
C ASN A 251 -7.55 4.90 16.27
N PRO A 252 -6.32 5.31 16.64
CA PRO A 252 -5.21 4.38 16.86
C PRO A 252 -5.38 3.48 18.09
N LEU A 253 -6.29 3.80 19.01
CA LEU A 253 -6.51 3.05 20.25
C LEU A 253 -7.60 1.98 20.13
N CYS A 254 -8.34 1.95 19.01
CA CYS A 254 -9.37 0.95 18.78
C CYS A 254 -8.72 -0.42 18.49
N LEU A 255 -8.88 -1.39 19.38
CA LEU A 255 -8.35 -2.73 19.18
C LEU A 255 -9.42 -3.70 18.68
N GLY A 256 -8.98 -4.81 18.11
CA GLY A 256 -9.86 -5.85 17.59
C GLY A 256 -10.76 -6.44 18.68
N GLN A 257 -11.99 -6.76 18.32
CA GLN A 257 -13.01 -7.31 19.23
C GLN A 257 -13.88 -8.35 18.52
N VAL A 258 -14.32 -9.35 19.28
CA VAL A 258 -15.30 -10.34 18.85
C VAL A 258 -16.49 -10.28 19.80
N THR A 259 -17.69 -10.07 19.27
CA THR A 259 -18.93 -9.91 20.03
C THR A 259 -20.05 -10.79 19.46
N ASN A 260 -21.13 -10.95 20.23
CA ASN A 260 -22.25 -11.84 19.90
C ASN A 260 -21.82 -13.32 19.74
N ILE A 261 -21.00 -13.83 20.66
CA ILE A 261 -20.55 -15.23 20.67
C ILE A 261 -21.67 -16.12 21.20
N SER A 262 -21.96 -17.21 20.47
CA SER A 262 -22.90 -18.26 20.87
C SER A 262 -22.33 -19.64 20.58
N THR A 263 -22.98 -20.70 21.06
CA THR A 263 -22.55 -22.08 20.80
C THR A 263 -22.74 -22.50 19.34
N SER A 264 -23.52 -21.76 18.55
CA SER A 264 -23.84 -22.09 17.16
C SER A 264 -23.00 -21.34 16.12
N ASN A 265 -22.27 -20.29 16.49
CA ASN A 265 -21.59 -19.39 15.54
C ASN A 265 -20.05 -19.41 15.60
N LEU A 266 -19.47 -20.45 16.20
CA LEU A 266 -18.02 -20.58 16.41
C LEU A 266 -17.31 -21.57 15.48
N SER A 267 -18.00 -22.16 14.51
CA SER A 267 -17.31 -22.95 13.48
C SER A 267 -16.31 -22.09 12.70
N LEU A 268 -15.25 -22.68 12.14
CA LEU A 268 -14.29 -21.96 11.28
C LEU A 268 -14.95 -21.15 10.16
N GLY A 269 -16.02 -21.67 9.55
CA GLY A 269 -16.75 -20.96 8.50
C GLY A 269 -17.43 -19.68 9.00
N HIS A 270 -18.14 -19.77 10.14
CA HIS A 270 -18.77 -18.62 10.78
C HIS A 270 -17.74 -17.56 11.18
N VAL A 271 -16.65 -17.96 11.85
CA VAL A 271 -15.59 -17.04 12.29
C VAL A 271 -14.92 -16.35 11.11
N PHE A 272 -14.56 -17.10 10.07
CA PHE A 272 -13.89 -16.51 8.90
C PHE A 272 -14.82 -15.61 8.09
N ARG A 273 -16.12 -15.94 7.94
CA ARG A 273 -17.10 -15.04 7.32
C ARG A 273 -17.28 -13.76 8.14
N ALA A 274 -17.42 -13.88 9.45
CA ALA A 274 -17.53 -12.74 10.36
C ALA A 274 -16.30 -11.83 10.27
N LEU A 275 -15.10 -12.40 10.17
CA LEU A 275 -13.86 -11.67 9.96
C LEU A 275 -13.84 -10.94 8.61
N CYS A 276 -14.21 -11.61 7.51
CA CYS A 276 -14.32 -10.98 6.18
C CYS A 276 -15.31 -9.82 6.20
N ARG A 277 -16.48 -10.01 6.83
CA ARG A 277 -17.47 -8.94 7.01
C ARG A 277 -16.91 -7.79 7.84
N GLY A 278 -16.20 -8.10 8.92
CA GLY A 278 -15.51 -7.12 9.75
C GLY A 278 -14.57 -6.23 8.96
N VAL A 279 -13.79 -6.80 8.03
CA VAL A 279 -12.88 -6.04 7.16
C VAL A 279 -13.65 -5.07 6.27
N ILE A 280 -14.76 -5.52 5.67
CA ILE A 280 -15.58 -4.66 4.81
C ILE A 280 -16.32 -3.59 5.61
N ASN A 281 -16.87 -3.93 6.77
CA ASN A 281 -17.54 -2.98 7.65
C ASN A 281 -16.60 -1.89 8.15
N ASN A 282 -15.33 -2.22 8.42
CA ASN A 282 -14.32 -1.24 8.81
C ASN A 282 -13.99 -0.26 7.66
N ILE A 283 -14.04 -0.70 6.41
CA ILE A 283 -13.89 0.19 5.24
C ILE A 283 -15.14 1.06 5.09
N SER A 284 -16.33 0.46 5.19
CA SER A 284 -17.61 1.16 5.06
C SER A 284 -17.83 2.19 6.17
N SER A 285 -17.36 1.95 7.39
CA SER A 285 -17.41 2.96 8.45
C SER A 285 -16.55 4.20 8.15
N MET A 286 -15.44 4.03 7.41
CA MET A 286 -14.59 5.15 6.99
C MET A 286 -15.14 5.90 5.78
N MET A 287 -15.75 5.17 4.83
CA MET A 287 -16.33 5.72 3.60
C MET A 287 -17.67 5.02 3.29
N PRO A 288 -18.78 5.48 3.90
CA PRO A 288 -20.08 4.82 3.82
C PRO A 288 -20.66 4.79 2.41
N ALA A 289 -21.48 3.78 2.13
CA ALA A 289 -22.19 3.66 0.85
C ALA A 289 -23.06 4.89 0.54
N GLU A 290 -23.68 5.48 1.56
CA GLU A 290 -24.50 6.68 1.45
C GLU A 290 -23.69 7.88 0.97
N LEU A 291 -22.44 8.01 1.44
CA LEU A 291 -21.52 9.03 0.98
C LEU A 291 -21.18 8.82 -0.50
N LEU A 292 -20.86 7.59 -0.90
CA LEU A 292 -20.53 7.23 -2.28
C LEU A 292 -21.70 7.56 -3.22
N LEU A 293 -22.92 7.17 -2.86
CA LEU A 293 -24.14 7.48 -3.62
C LEU A 293 -24.39 8.98 -3.71
N ARG A 294 -24.24 9.71 -2.59
CA ARG A 294 -24.46 11.17 -2.52
C ARG A 294 -23.50 11.94 -3.44
N VAL A 295 -22.25 11.49 -3.58
CA VAL A 295 -21.27 12.13 -4.46
C VAL A 295 -21.30 11.59 -5.90
N GLY A 296 -22.29 10.75 -6.23
CA GLY A 296 -22.54 10.28 -7.59
C GLY A 296 -21.67 9.11 -8.04
N VAL A 297 -21.07 8.35 -7.12
CA VAL A 297 -20.36 7.12 -7.47
C VAL A 297 -21.36 6.09 -7.99
N CYS A 298 -21.12 5.58 -9.20
CA CYS A 298 -22.00 4.62 -9.86
C CYS A 298 -21.49 3.18 -9.82
N ARG A 299 -20.20 2.98 -9.51
CA ARG A 299 -19.56 1.66 -9.51
C ARG A 299 -18.39 1.59 -8.54
N ILE A 300 -18.09 0.39 -8.07
CA ILE A 300 -16.88 0.06 -7.30
C ILE A 300 -15.99 -0.81 -8.18
N VAL A 301 -14.70 -0.50 -8.21
CA VAL A 301 -13.70 -1.37 -8.84
C VAL A 301 -12.88 -2.03 -7.73
N GLY A 302 -13.07 -3.34 -7.56
CA GLY A 302 -12.35 -4.12 -6.58
C GLY A 302 -11.05 -4.68 -7.16
N SER A 303 -9.91 -4.39 -6.54
CA SER A 303 -8.59 -4.91 -6.92
C SER A 303 -7.79 -5.39 -5.71
N GLY A 304 -6.73 -6.17 -5.96
CA GLY A 304 -5.83 -6.68 -4.93
C GLY A 304 -6.06 -8.15 -4.61
N SER A 305 -4.99 -8.83 -4.19
CA SER A 305 -4.97 -10.30 -4.05
C SER A 305 -5.97 -10.84 -3.03
N ALA A 306 -6.18 -10.14 -1.92
CA ALA A 306 -7.13 -10.55 -0.88
C ALA A 306 -8.55 -10.65 -1.44
N LEU A 307 -9.04 -9.60 -2.12
CA LEU A 307 -10.37 -9.58 -2.72
C LEU A 307 -10.47 -10.48 -3.97
N ALA A 308 -9.42 -10.50 -4.79
CA ALA A 308 -9.37 -11.28 -6.02
C ALA A 308 -9.31 -12.79 -5.76
N ARG A 309 -8.89 -13.26 -4.58
CA ARG A 309 -8.78 -14.70 -4.27
C ARG A 309 -9.77 -15.18 -3.21
N ASN A 310 -10.56 -14.29 -2.62
CA ASN A 310 -11.49 -14.61 -1.54
C ASN A 310 -12.93 -14.26 -1.93
N GLU A 311 -13.69 -15.27 -2.36
CA GLU A 311 -15.10 -15.11 -2.74
C GLU A 311 -15.98 -14.67 -1.57
N VAL A 312 -15.65 -15.05 -0.33
CA VAL A 312 -16.38 -14.62 0.87
C VAL A 312 -16.27 -13.11 1.03
N LEU A 313 -15.06 -12.54 0.88
CA LEU A 313 -14.89 -11.08 0.90
C LEU A 313 -15.71 -10.39 -0.19
N ARG A 314 -15.78 -10.94 -1.40
CA ARG A 314 -16.60 -10.38 -2.49
C ARG A 314 -18.09 -10.35 -2.13
N GLN A 315 -18.61 -11.45 -1.59
CA GLN A 315 -19.98 -11.51 -1.09
C GLN A 315 -20.23 -10.45 -0.01
N GLU A 316 -19.28 -10.23 0.92
CA GLU A 316 -19.44 -9.19 1.94
C GLU A 316 -19.36 -7.77 1.35
N VAL A 317 -18.52 -7.52 0.34
CA VAL A 317 -18.50 -6.23 -0.39
C VAL A 317 -19.85 -5.97 -1.04
N GLU A 318 -20.40 -6.95 -1.76
CA GLU A 318 -21.70 -6.85 -2.45
C GLU A 318 -22.88 -6.67 -1.48
N ARG A 319 -22.76 -7.18 -0.25
CA ARG A 319 -23.78 -6.95 0.80
C ARG A 319 -23.71 -5.55 1.39
N VAL A 320 -22.50 -5.01 1.58
CA VAL A 320 -22.30 -3.72 2.25
C VAL A 320 -22.48 -2.55 1.29
N PHE A 321 -22.08 -2.70 0.02
CA PHE A 321 -22.16 -1.63 -0.96
C PHE A 321 -23.23 -1.93 -2.01
N PRO A 322 -24.32 -1.15 -2.07
CA PRO A 322 -25.40 -1.30 -3.05
C PRO A 322 -25.02 -0.68 -4.41
N LEU A 323 -23.79 -0.95 -4.88
CA LEU A 323 -23.23 -0.45 -6.12
C LEU A 323 -22.75 -1.61 -6.98
N GLN A 324 -22.73 -1.44 -8.30
CA GLN A 324 -22.12 -2.43 -9.17
C GLN A 324 -20.64 -2.59 -8.81
N VAL A 325 -20.24 -3.79 -8.41
CA VAL A 325 -18.84 -4.12 -8.13
C VAL A 325 -18.25 -4.83 -9.33
N VAL A 326 -17.20 -4.25 -9.89
CA VAL A 326 -16.40 -4.85 -10.96
C VAL A 326 -15.10 -5.32 -10.36
N TYR A 327 -14.87 -6.63 -10.36
CA TYR A 327 -13.61 -7.20 -9.91
C TYR A 327 -12.62 -7.19 -11.07
N GLY A 328 -11.67 -6.26 -11.01
CA GLY A 328 -10.59 -6.19 -11.98
C GLY A 328 -9.57 -7.30 -11.76
N HIS A 329 -8.99 -7.82 -12.84
CA HIS A 329 -7.75 -8.57 -12.73
C HIS A 329 -6.63 -7.64 -12.25
N ASN A 330 -5.76 -8.15 -11.35
CA ASN A 330 -4.64 -7.46 -10.69
C ASN A 330 -4.29 -6.10 -11.32
N ALA A 331 -4.80 -5.01 -10.72
CA ALA A 331 -4.38 -3.65 -11.06
C ALA A 331 -2.86 -3.54 -10.89
N ASP A 332 -2.20 -3.04 -11.91
CA ASP A 332 -0.75 -3.01 -12.02
C ASP A 332 -0.29 -1.56 -12.13
N SER A 333 0.33 -1.04 -11.07
CA SER A 333 0.78 0.36 -11.00
C SER A 333 1.73 0.73 -12.13
N ALA A 334 2.61 -0.20 -12.55
CA ALA A 334 3.52 0.02 -13.67
C ALA A 334 2.74 0.18 -14.99
N VAL A 335 1.68 -0.61 -15.19
CA VAL A 335 0.77 -0.43 -16.34
C VAL A 335 0.06 0.93 -16.26
N GLY A 336 -0.46 1.31 -15.08
CA GLY A 336 -1.11 2.60 -14.86
C GLY A 336 -0.19 3.79 -15.17
N ALA A 337 1.07 3.72 -14.74
CA ALA A 337 2.09 4.72 -15.00
C ALA A 337 2.43 4.84 -16.50
N ALA A 338 2.41 3.74 -17.26
CA ALA A 338 2.54 3.78 -18.72
C ALA A 338 1.26 4.32 -19.40
N MET A 339 0.09 3.85 -18.97
CA MET A 339 -1.20 4.19 -19.58
C MET A 339 -1.51 5.70 -19.51
N VAL A 340 -1.18 6.37 -18.41
CA VAL A 340 -1.43 7.82 -18.29
C VAL A 340 -0.66 8.63 -19.33
N LEU A 341 0.43 8.09 -19.86
CA LEU A 341 1.24 8.73 -20.90
C LEU A 341 0.71 8.46 -22.32
N CYS A 342 -0.16 7.46 -22.51
CA CYS A 342 -0.89 7.24 -23.77
C CYS A 342 -1.90 8.36 -24.03
N ASP A 343 -2.59 8.84 -22.99
CA ASP A 343 -3.64 9.86 -23.14
C ASP A 343 -3.09 11.29 -23.19
N ARG A 344 -1.77 11.46 -23.01
CA ARG A 344 -1.04 12.72 -23.17
C ARG A 344 -0.22 12.74 -24.46
N LEU A 345 -0.60 11.92 -25.45
CA LEU A 345 0.04 11.88 -26.76
C LEU A 345 -0.17 13.17 -27.54
#